data_AF-A0A919WZ18-F1
#
_entry.id   AF-A0A919WZ18-F1
#
_cell.length_a   1.000
_cell.length_b   1.000
_cell.length_c   1.000
_cell.angle_alpha   90.00
_cell.angle_beta   90.00
_cell.angle_gamma   90.00
#
_symmetry.space_group_name_H-M   'P 1'
#
loop_
_entity.id
_entity.type
_entity.pdbx_description
1 polymer ?
#
loop_
_entity_poly.entity_id
_entity_poly.type
_entity_poly.pdbx_seq_one_letter_code
_entity_poly.pdbx_strand_id
1 'polypeptide(L)'
;MEKKKNGIFIFLGICILIAGGFIGGGLTDVADSINQYEETDDSFRMIVQDGTIYMYETTSGQVWRKADNLDSKWEEVEYFCDE
;
A
#
# COMPACT_ATOMS: atom_id res chain seq x y z
N MET A 1 27.93 -20.91 -47.33
CA MET A 1 27.37 -19.77 -46.56
C MET A 1 26.42 -20.21 -45.43
N GLU A 2 25.97 -21.46 -45.38
CA GLU A 2 24.96 -21.93 -44.40
C GLU A 2 25.51 -22.11 -42.97
N LYS A 3 26.78 -22.53 -42.81
CA LYS A 3 27.40 -22.71 -41.48
C LYS A 3 27.45 -21.42 -40.63
N LYS A 4 27.59 -20.25 -41.27
CA LYS A 4 27.57 -18.94 -40.57
C LYS A 4 26.17 -18.55 -40.08
N LYS A 5 25.11 -18.87 -40.84
CA LYS A 5 23.72 -18.59 -40.47
C LYS A 5 23.30 -19.41 -39.24
N ASN A 6 23.70 -20.68 -39.17
CA ASN A 6 23.36 -21.56 -38.06
C ASN A 6 23.98 -21.10 -36.73
N GLY A 7 25.20 -20.55 -36.76
CA GLY A 7 25.83 -19.97 -35.57
C GLY A 7 25.12 -18.71 -35.05
N ILE A 8 24.57 -17.89 -35.95
CA ILE A 8 23.83 -16.67 -35.60
C ILE A 8 22.52 -17.01 -34.87
N PHE A 9 21.79 -18.03 -35.33
CA PHE A 9 20.54 -18.45 -34.68
C PHE A 9 20.77 -19.04 -33.28
N ILE A 10 21.85 -19.81 -33.10
CA ILE A 10 22.22 -20.36 -31.79
C ILE A 10 22.58 -19.22 -30.82
N PHE A 11 23.35 -18.24 -31.28
CA PHE A 11 23.72 -17.07 -30.48
C PHE A 11 22.48 -16.24 -30.07
N LEU A 12 21.56 -16.00 -31.01
CA LEU A 12 20.29 -15.32 -30.74
C LEU A 12 19.43 -16.07 -29.73
N GLY A 13 19.35 -17.39 -29.82
CA GLY A 13 18.62 -18.22 -28.86
C GLY A 13 19.17 -18.11 -27.43
N ILE A 14 20.50 -18.09 -27.29
CA ILE A 14 21.16 -17.94 -25.98
C ILE A 14 20.90 -16.54 -25.39
N CYS A 15 20.95 -15.48 -26.21
CA CYS A 15 20.63 -14.13 -25.75
C CYS A 15 19.20 -14.00 -25.20
N ILE A 16 18.22 -14.67 -25.82
CA ILE A 16 16.82 -14.64 -25.38
C ILE A 16 16.66 -15.39 -24.04
N LEU A 17 17.34 -16.52 -23.86
CA LEU A 17 17.29 -17.27 -22.60
C LEU A 17 17.92 -16.48 -21.43
N ILE A 18 19.02 -15.77 -21.68
CA ILE A 18 19.65 -14.90 -20.68
C ILE A 18 18.72 -13.74 -20.34
N ALA A 19 18.09 -13.10 -21.33
CA ALA A 19 17.14 -12.00 -21.10
C ALA A 19 15.89 -12.44 -20.31
N GLY A 20 15.37 -13.64 -20.55
CA GLY A 20 14.24 -14.20 -19.81
C GLY A 20 14.53 -14.46 -18.33
N GLY A 21 15.78 -14.80 -17.99
CA GLY A 21 16.21 -15.05 -16.62
C GLY A 21 16.19 -13.80 -15.71
N PHE A 22 16.35 -12.60 -16.27
CA PHE A 22 16.33 -11.35 -15.51
C PHE A 22 14.90 -10.86 -15.19
N ILE A 23 13.88 -11.28 -15.94
CA ILE A 23 12.49 -10.88 -15.71
C ILE A 23 11.90 -11.60 -14.48
N GLY A 24 12.36 -12.81 -14.17
CA GLY A 24 11.86 -13.60 -13.03
C GLY A 24 12.24 -13.04 -11.66
N GLY A 25 13.42 -12.40 -11.54
CA GLY A 25 13.89 -11.82 -10.28
C GLY A 25 13.06 -10.61 -9.86
N GLY A 26 12.86 -9.65 -10.78
CA GLY A 26 12.12 -8.43 -10.48
C GLY A 26 10.62 -8.66 -10.22
N LEU A 27 10.01 -9.69 -10.82
CA LEU A 27 8.60 -10.01 -10.56
C LEU A 27 8.39 -10.61 -9.16
N THR A 28 9.39 -11.34 -8.65
CA THR A 28 9.34 -11.96 -7.32
C THR A 28 9.39 -10.89 -6.23
N ASP A 29 10.28 -9.89 -6.36
CA ASP A 29 10.38 -8.78 -5.41
C ASP A 29 9.11 -7.92 -5.36
N VAL A 30 8.45 -7.73 -6.51
CA VAL A 30 7.17 -7.01 -6.60
C VAL A 30 6.01 -7.84 -6.03
N ALA A 31 6.03 -9.16 -6.20
CA ALA A 31 5.01 -10.05 -5.64
C ALA A 31 5.08 -10.12 -4.11
N ASP A 32 6.28 -10.10 -3.52
CA ASP A 32 6.45 -10.03 -2.06
C ASP A 32 6.02 -8.66 -1.52
N SER A 33 6.26 -7.57 -2.26
CA SER A 33 5.76 -6.23 -1.91
C SER A 33 4.24 -6.11 -1.93
N ILE A 34 3.54 -6.82 -2.83
CA ILE A 34 2.07 -6.75 -2.94
C ILE A 34 1.37 -7.58 -1.86
N ASN A 35 2.05 -8.59 -1.29
CA ASN A 35 1.51 -9.44 -0.22
C ASN A 35 1.79 -8.92 1.19
N GLN A 36 2.42 -7.75 1.34
CA GLN A 36 2.32 -6.98 2.57
C GLN A 36 0.91 -6.37 2.66
N TYR A 37 -0.07 -7.23 2.98
CA TYR A 37 -1.26 -6.79 3.69
C TYR A 37 -0.76 -6.25 5.04
N GLU A 38 -0.53 -4.95 5.12
CA GLU A 38 -0.64 -4.29 6.41
C GLU A 38 -2.09 -4.52 6.86
N GLU A 39 -2.28 -5.26 7.95
CA GLU A 39 -3.47 -5.15 8.79
C GLU A 39 -3.54 -3.70 9.26
N THR A 40 -3.97 -2.81 8.37
CA THR A 40 -4.44 -1.50 8.75
C THR A 40 -5.73 -1.77 9.48
N ASP A 41 -5.65 -1.65 10.80
CA ASP A 41 -6.76 -1.75 11.73
C ASP A 41 -7.81 -0.71 11.31
N ASP A 42 -8.74 -1.12 10.42
CA ASP A 42 -9.79 -0.30 9.81
C ASP A 42 -10.87 0.11 10.83
N SER A 43 -10.58 -0.14 12.11
CA SER A 43 -11.33 0.23 13.30
C SER A 43 -11.42 1.74 13.48
N PHE A 44 -10.46 2.53 12.97
CA PHE A 44 -10.47 3.98 13.13
C PHE A 44 -10.62 4.70 11.81
N ARG A 45 -11.51 5.69 11.80
CA ARG A 45 -11.74 6.57 10.65
C ARG A 45 -11.61 8.02 11.07
N MET A 46 -10.96 8.82 10.22
CA MET A 46 -10.71 10.23 10.50
C MET A 46 -11.39 11.13 9.46
N ILE A 47 -11.94 12.25 9.93
CA ILE A 47 -12.60 13.26 9.11
C ILE A 47 -12.07 14.63 9.55
N VAL A 48 -11.78 15.51 8.59
CA VAL A 48 -11.39 16.89 8.86
C VAL A 48 -12.51 17.82 8.42
N GLN A 49 -13.01 18.63 9.34
CA GLN A 49 -14.06 19.61 9.08
C GLN A 49 -13.76 20.91 9.83
N ASP A 50 -13.78 22.04 9.10
CA ASP A 50 -13.59 23.39 9.66
C ASP A 50 -12.36 23.55 10.58
N GLY A 51 -11.23 22.93 10.19
CA GLY A 51 -9.99 22.97 10.98
C GLY A 51 -10.02 22.13 12.26
N THR A 52 -11.00 21.22 12.38
CA THR A 52 -11.11 20.24 13.45
C THR A 52 -11.01 18.83 12.87
N ILE A 53 -10.18 17.99 13.48
CA ILE A 53 -9.99 16.59 13.13
C ILE A 53 -10.85 15.77 14.08
N TYR A 54 -11.73 14.96 13.51
CA TYR A 54 -12.56 13.98 14.20
C TYR A 54 -12.00 12.59 13.92
N MET A 55 -11.92 11.77 14.96
CA MET A 55 -11.57 10.35 14.86
C MET A 55 -12.72 9.56 15.44
N TYR A 56 -13.24 8.60 14.69
CA TYR A 56 -14.30 7.71 15.15
C TYR A 56 -13.83 6.26 15.09
N GLU A 57 -14.06 5.54 16.18
CA GLU A 57 -13.83 4.10 16.26
C GLU A 57 -15.10 3.36 15.83
N THR A 58 -15.03 2.58 14.76
CA THR A 58 -16.17 1.89 14.13
C THR A 58 -16.74 0.79 15.02
N THR A 59 -15.91 0.22 15.91
CA THR A 59 -16.28 -0.91 16.78
C THR A 59 -17.02 -0.46 18.03
N SER A 60 -16.52 0.58 18.71
CA SER A 60 -17.10 1.10 19.96
C SER A 60 -18.12 2.23 19.71
N GLY A 61 -18.03 2.89 18.56
CA GLY A 61 -18.75 4.14 18.28
C GLY A 61 -18.15 5.35 18.98
N GLN A 62 -16.99 5.19 19.63
CA GLN A 62 -16.32 6.28 20.35
C GLN A 62 -15.82 7.34 19.38
N VAL A 63 -16.05 8.61 19.72
CA VAL A 63 -15.62 9.74 18.91
C VAL A 63 -14.68 10.62 19.73
N TRP A 64 -13.59 11.02 19.10
CA TRP A 64 -12.67 12.04 19.60
C TRP A 64 -12.56 13.17 18.60
N ARG A 65 -12.26 14.37 19.10
CA ARG A 65 -11.97 15.54 18.27
C ARG A 65 -10.68 16.22 18.74
N LYS A 66 -9.99 16.90 17.83
CA LYS A 66 -8.91 17.84 18.15
C LYS A 66 -8.90 18.97 17.12
N ALA A 67 -8.39 20.15 17.49
CA ALA A 67 -8.12 21.15 16.47
C ALA A 67 -6.93 20.73 15.60
N ASP A 68 -6.89 21.20 14.36
CA ASP A 68 -5.80 21.00 13.41
C ASP A 68 -4.61 21.92 13.74
N ASN A 69 -4.06 21.76 14.94
CA ASN A 69 -2.84 22.40 15.37
C ASN A 69 -2.00 21.42 16.21
N LEU A 70 -0.68 21.66 16.24
CA LEU A 70 0.28 20.75 16.88
C LEU A 70 0.15 20.69 18.40
N ASP A 71 -0.41 21.72 19.03
CA ASP A 71 -0.54 21.84 20.48
C ASP A 71 -1.88 21.33 21.02
N SER A 72 -2.80 20.92 20.14
CA SER A 72 -4.13 20.45 20.53
C SER A 72 -4.11 19.01 20.99
N LYS A 73 -4.90 18.75 22.03
CA LYS A 73 -5.12 17.43 22.57
C LYS A 73 -6.40 16.84 22.01
N TRP A 74 -6.46 15.51 22.00
CA TRP A 74 -7.69 14.80 21.72
C TRP A 74 -8.65 14.96 22.90
N GLU A 75 -9.87 15.37 22.57
CA GLU A 75 -11.00 15.45 23.48
C GLU A 75 -12.02 14.40 23.08
N GLU A 76 -12.53 13.65 24.05
CA GLU A 76 -13.62 12.72 23.83
C GLU A 76 -14.93 13.49 23.63
N VAL A 77 -15.71 13.09 22.62
CA VAL A 77 -17.02 13.69 22.32
C VAL A 77 -18.08 12.80 22.95
N GLU A 78 -18.53 13.17 24.16
CA GLU A 78 -19.69 12.54 24.78
C GLU A 78 -20.97 12.98 24.04
N TYR A 79 -21.65 12.03 23.38
CA TYR A 79 -23.00 12.25 22.87
C TYR A 79 -23.98 12.11 24.04
N PHE A 80 -24.57 13.22 24.47
CA PHE A 80 -25.76 13.18 25.30
C PHE A 80 -26.94 12.77 24.43
N CYS A 81 -27.40 11.52 24.57
CA CYS A 81 -28.76 11.17 24.19
C CYS A 81 -29.68 11.76 25.26
N ASP A 82 -30.25 12.94 25.00
CA ASP A 82 -31.44 13.39 25.74
C ASP A 82 -32.59 12.41 25.42
N GLU A 83 -33.06 11.69 26.44
CA GLU A 83 -34.23 10.79 26.42
C GLU A 83 -35.54 11.57 26.49
#